data_AF-A0A1L8ZC29-F1
#
_entry.id   AF-A0A1L8ZC29-F1
#
_cell.length_a   1.000
_cell.length_b   1.000
_cell.length_c   1.000
_cell.angle_alpha   90.00
_cell.angle_beta   90.00
_cell.angle_gamma   90.00
#
_symmetry.space_group_name_H-M   'P 1'
#
loop_
_entity.id
_entity.type
_entity.pdbx_description
1 polymer ?
#
loop_
_entity_poly.entity_id
_entity_poly.type
_entity_poly.pdbx_seq_one_letter_code
_entity_poly.pdbx_strand_id
1 'polypeptide(L)'
;DGPNFSEHPFYKQIADIGSVAFGLMLPVLAGFISMSIADKPGLAPGLVGGVMSGNVKAGFLGAIFAGFLAGYVARFLARRSVPEWLRPVMPIFVIPLISTTIVGFFMLYVGVYVGEFMGVLESGLKSLQSNSETFGVLGKIFLGLVLGSMITVDMGGPFNKVAFLFGVGL
;
A
#
# COMPACT_ATOMS: atom_id res chain seq x y z
N ASP A 1 -5.20 20.43 9.00
CA ASP A 1 -5.63 21.63 8.25
C ASP A 1 -4.70 21.92 7.09
N GLY A 2 -5.00 21.34 5.92
CA GLY A 2 -4.32 21.68 4.68
C GLY A 2 -4.89 22.97 4.05
N PRO A 3 -4.21 23.56 3.06
CA PRO A 3 -4.74 24.69 2.32
C PRO A 3 -6.10 24.34 1.67
N ASN A 4 -7.12 25.14 1.96
CA ASN A 4 -8.47 24.96 1.40
C ASN A 4 -8.54 25.62 0.02
N PHE A 5 -8.50 24.82 -1.04
CA PHE A 5 -8.59 25.29 -2.42
C PHE A 5 -10.02 25.37 -2.95
N SER A 6 -11.05 25.26 -2.10
CA SER A 6 -12.47 25.27 -2.53
C SER A 6 -12.84 26.55 -3.28
N GLU A 7 -12.20 27.67 -2.94
CA GLU A 7 -12.41 28.98 -3.56
C GLU A 7 -11.52 29.22 -4.79
N HIS A 8 -10.60 28.30 -5.09
CA HIS A 8 -9.66 28.41 -6.21
C HIS A 8 -9.70 27.17 -7.12
N PRO A 9 -10.61 27.13 -8.12
CA PRO A 9 -10.87 25.94 -8.94
C PRO A 9 -9.63 25.36 -9.64
N PHE A 10 -8.72 26.21 -10.10
CA PHE A 10 -7.49 25.77 -10.76
C PHE A 10 -6.55 25.02 -9.81
N TYR A 11 -6.31 25.55 -8.61
CA TYR A 11 -5.45 24.90 -7.62
C TYR A 11 -6.08 23.63 -7.07
N LYS A 12 -7.42 23.60 -6.94
CA LYS A 12 -8.15 22.39 -6.57
C LYS A 12 -7.93 21.26 -7.59
N GLN A 13 -8.02 21.54 -8.88
CA GLN A 13 -7.77 20.55 -9.92
C GLN A 13 -6.35 19.96 -9.83
N ILE A 14 -5.34 20.80 -9.56
CA ILE A 14 -3.96 20.35 -9.37
C ILE A 14 -3.86 19.43 -8.13
N ALA A 15 -4.49 19.81 -7.02
CA ALA A 15 -4.51 19.00 -5.80
C ALA A 15 -5.19 17.65 -6.01
N ASP A 16 -6.33 17.63 -6.72
CA ASP A 16 -7.09 16.41 -7.03
C ASP A 16 -6.25 15.44 -7.91
N ILE A 17 -5.51 15.96 -8.89
CA ILE A 17 -4.54 15.16 -9.68
C ILE A 17 -3.46 14.56 -8.77
N GLY A 18 -2.96 15.35 -7.81
CA GLY A 18 -2.02 14.86 -6.80
C GLY A 18 -2.60 13.72 -5.96
N SER A 19 -3.85 13.84 -5.51
CA SER A 19 -4.53 12.79 -4.74
C SER A 19 -4.68 11.50 -5.54
N VAL A 20 -5.00 11.58 -6.84
CA VAL A 20 -5.02 10.40 -7.72
C VAL A 20 -3.64 9.76 -7.81
N ALA A 21 -2.58 10.56 -8.00
CA ALA A 21 -1.21 10.05 -8.07
C ALA A 21 -0.78 9.34 -6.76
N PHE A 22 -1.11 9.90 -5.60
CA PHE A 22 -0.86 9.25 -4.31
C PHE A 22 -1.63 7.93 -4.15
N GLY A 23 -2.87 7.87 -4.65
CA GLY A 23 -3.67 6.64 -4.66
C GLY A 23 -3.04 5.50 -5.48
N LEU A 24 -2.23 5.82 -6.48
CA LEU A 24 -1.51 4.83 -7.29
C LEU A 24 -0.25 4.26 -6.62
N MET A 25 0.20 4.82 -5.50
CA MET A 25 1.44 4.38 -4.84
C MET A 25 1.41 2.90 -4.45
N LEU A 26 0.34 2.43 -3.78
CA LEU A 26 0.23 1.03 -3.33
C LEU A 26 0.04 0.05 -4.50
N PRO A 27 -0.85 0.30 -5.47
CA PRO A 27 -0.95 -0.53 -6.67
C PRO A 27 0.37 -0.64 -7.40
N VAL A 28 1.03 0.49 -7.71
CA VAL A 28 2.28 0.51 -8.47
C VAL A 28 3.38 -0.26 -7.74
N LEU A 29 3.55 -0.04 -6.43
CA LEU A 29 4.52 -0.79 -5.63
C LEU A 29 4.28 -2.30 -5.71
N ALA A 30 3.07 -2.75 -5.38
CA ALA A 30 2.72 -4.18 -5.37
C ALA A 30 2.81 -4.80 -6.77
N GLY A 31 2.40 -4.06 -7.80
CA GLY A 31 2.47 -4.44 -9.21
C GLY A 31 3.91 -4.70 -9.66
N PHE A 32 4.84 -3.79 -9.36
CA PHE A 32 6.24 -3.96 -9.74
C PHE A 32 6.98 -5.01 -8.90
N ILE A 33 6.64 -5.17 -7.62
CA ILE A 33 7.15 -6.31 -6.82
C ILE A 33 6.72 -7.62 -7.48
N SER A 34 5.43 -7.77 -7.77
CA SER A 34 4.89 -8.97 -8.40
C SER A 34 5.50 -9.23 -9.79
N MET A 35 5.60 -8.18 -10.61
CA MET A 35 6.20 -8.25 -11.95
C MET A 35 7.68 -8.63 -11.90
N SER A 36 8.44 -8.20 -10.88
CA SER A 36 9.85 -8.61 -10.75
C SER A 36 10.03 -10.11 -10.44
N ILE A 37 8.98 -10.80 -9.98
CA ILE A 37 9.01 -12.22 -9.63
C ILE A 37 8.45 -13.10 -10.77
N ALA A 38 7.38 -12.66 -11.43
CA ALA A 38 6.62 -13.45 -12.40
C ALA A 38 6.55 -12.85 -13.81
N ASP A 39 7.37 -11.84 -14.09
CA ASP A 39 7.32 -11.04 -15.32
C ASP A 39 5.94 -10.36 -15.53
N LYS A 40 5.62 -10.01 -16.78
CA LYS A 40 4.38 -9.32 -17.17
C LYS A 40 3.08 -9.98 -16.64
N PRO A 41 2.94 -11.32 -16.58
CA PRO A 41 1.74 -11.96 -16.03
C PRO A 41 1.44 -11.61 -14.57
N GLY A 42 2.47 -11.28 -13.78
CA GLY A 42 2.33 -10.89 -12.38
C GLY A 42 1.82 -9.47 -12.16
N LEU A 43 1.84 -8.60 -13.18
CA LEU A 43 1.55 -7.18 -13.01
C LEU A 43 0.11 -6.95 -12.54
N ALA A 44 -0.87 -7.50 -13.26
CA ALA A 44 -2.29 -7.33 -12.94
C ALA A 44 -2.66 -7.81 -11.52
N PRO A 45 -2.32 -9.04 -11.08
CA PRO A 45 -2.64 -9.47 -9.72
C PRO A 45 -1.91 -8.65 -8.64
N GLY A 46 -0.70 -8.16 -8.94
CA GLY A 46 0.04 -7.27 -8.04
C GLY A 46 -0.65 -5.91 -7.88
N LEU A 47 -1.07 -5.29 -8.98
CA LEU A 47 -1.82 -4.02 -8.95
C LEU A 47 -3.11 -4.17 -8.13
N VAL A 48 -3.89 -5.23 -8.37
CA VAL A 48 -5.13 -5.50 -7.62
C VAL A 48 -4.82 -5.73 -6.15
N GLY A 49 -3.77 -6.51 -5.83
CA GLY A 49 -3.31 -6.71 -4.45
C GLY A 49 -2.97 -5.39 -3.73
N GLY A 50 -2.32 -4.45 -4.44
CA GLY A 50 -2.02 -3.12 -3.90
C GLY A 50 -3.25 -2.22 -3.72
N VAL A 51 -4.27 -2.31 -4.59
CA VAL A 51 -5.57 -1.64 -4.35
C VAL A 51 -6.24 -2.22 -3.10
N MET A 52 -6.25 -3.56 -3.00
CA MET A 52 -6.86 -4.27 -1.88
C MET A 52 -6.19 -3.93 -0.54
N SER A 53 -4.87 -3.72 -0.52
CA SER A 53 -4.17 -3.33 0.70
C SER A 53 -4.59 -1.97 1.24
N GLY A 54 -4.92 -1.02 0.37
CA GLY A 54 -5.53 0.25 0.76
C GLY A 54 -6.94 0.04 1.35
N ASN A 55 -7.78 -0.75 0.68
CA ASN A 55 -9.17 -0.99 1.09
C ASN A 55 -9.28 -1.66 2.46
N VAL A 56 -8.40 -2.61 2.78
CA VAL A 56 -8.37 -3.30 4.08
C VAL A 56 -7.52 -2.56 5.12
N LYS A 57 -7.10 -1.32 4.84
CA LYS A 57 -6.25 -0.48 5.70
C LYS A 57 -4.88 -1.10 6.06
N ALA A 58 -4.44 -2.12 5.33
CA ALA A 58 -3.09 -2.70 5.48
C ALA A 58 -1.98 -1.81 4.91
N GLY A 59 -2.35 -0.82 4.09
CA GLY A 59 -1.45 0.23 3.62
C GLY A 59 -0.22 -0.31 2.89
N PHE A 60 0.94 0.27 3.19
CA PHE A 60 2.21 -0.06 2.54
C PHE A 60 2.70 -1.48 2.84
N LEU A 61 2.58 -1.93 4.09
CA LEU A 61 2.99 -3.28 4.48
C LEU A 61 2.11 -4.34 3.78
N GLY A 62 0.80 -4.09 3.73
CA GLY A 62 -0.12 -4.92 2.94
C GLY A 62 0.22 -4.94 1.45
N ALA A 63 0.64 -3.81 0.87
CA ALA A 63 1.01 -3.73 -0.53
C ALA A 63 2.28 -4.55 -0.85
N ILE A 64 3.31 -4.47 0.01
CA ILE A 64 4.51 -5.30 -0.11
C ILE A 64 4.13 -6.78 -0.05
N PHE A 65 3.37 -7.16 0.98
CA PHE A 65 2.95 -8.53 1.19
C PHE A 65 2.13 -9.05 -0.01
N ALA A 66 1.14 -8.28 -0.45
CA ALA A 66 0.29 -8.62 -1.60
C ALA A 66 1.10 -8.73 -2.90
N GLY A 67 2.10 -7.85 -3.11
CA GLY A 67 3.00 -7.90 -4.25
C GLY A 67 3.82 -9.18 -4.29
N PHE A 68 4.40 -9.60 -3.17
CA PHE A 68 5.11 -10.88 -3.08
C PHE A 68 4.17 -12.06 -3.29
N LEU A 69 3.01 -12.08 -2.64
CA LEU A 69 2.01 -13.13 -2.80
C LEU A 69 1.59 -13.27 -4.27
N ALA A 70 1.23 -12.16 -4.91
CA ALA A 70 0.84 -12.13 -6.32
C ALA A 70 1.96 -12.64 -7.23
N GLY A 71 3.20 -12.22 -6.99
CA GLY A 71 4.36 -12.64 -7.76
C GLY A 71 4.61 -14.14 -7.64
N TYR A 72 4.60 -14.70 -6.42
CA TYR A 72 4.83 -16.13 -6.24
C TYR A 72 3.69 -17.00 -6.77
N VAL A 73 2.43 -16.57 -6.61
CA VAL A 73 1.27 -17.29 -7.16
C VAL A 73 1.31 -17.25 -8.69
N ALA A 74 1.57 -16.09 -9.30
CA ALA A 74 1.68 -15.97 -10.75
C ALA A 74 2.84 -16.80 -11.31
N ARG A 75 4.00 -16.78 -10.66
CA ARG A 75 5.17 -17.59 -11.03
C ARG A 75 4.89 -19.09 -10.92
N PHE A 76 4.16 -19.50 -9.89
CA PHE A 76 3.76 -20.90 -9.71
C PHE A 76 2.88 -21.38 -10.86
N LEU A 77 1.88 -20.59 -11.25
CA LEU A 77 1.02 -20.90 -12.39
C LEU A 77 1.77 -20.90 -13.72
N ALA A 78 2.70 -19.94 -13.91
CA ALA A 78 3.52 -19.83 -15.11
C ALA A 78 4.44 -21.05 -15.33
N ARG A 79 4.84 -21.73 -14.25
CA ARG A 79 5.70 -22.93 -14.31
C ARG A 79 4.96 -24.22 -14.62
N ARG A 80 3.62 -24.20 -14.67
CA ARG A 80 2.85 -25.42 -14.92
C ARG A 80 2.88 -25.80 -16.40
N SER A 81 3.12 -27.08 -16.67
CA SER A 81 2.98 -27.62 -18.02
C SER A 81 1.52 -27.62 -18.43
N VAL A 82 1.22 -26.96 -19.55
CA VAL A 82 -0.11 -26.91 -20.16
C VAL A 82 -0.04 -27.35 -21.63
N PRO A 83 -1.17 -27.80 -22.21
CA PRO A 83 -1.26 -28.12 -23.63
C PRO A 83 -0.87 -26.93 -24.51
N GLU A 84 -0.36 -27.19 -25.72
CA GLU A 84 0.13 -26.15 -26.63
C GLU A 84 -0.91 -25.09 -26.98
N TRP A 85 -2.17 -25.49 -27.15
CA TRP A 85 -3.27 -24.57 -27.45
C TRP A 85 -3.54 -23.56 -26.32
N LEU A 86 -3.17 -23.87 -25.07
CA LEU A 86 -3.42 -23.02 -23.91
C LEU A 86 -2.27 -22.06 -23.60
N ARG A 87 -1.04 -22.34 -24.07
CA ARG A 87 0.17 -21.55 -23.78
C ARG A 87 0.02 -20.05 -24.05
N PRO A 88 -0.62 -19.58 -25.16
CA PRO A 88 -0.77 -18.15 -25.42
C PRO A 88 -1.74 -17.45 -24.45
N VAL A 89 -2.76 -18.17 -23.99
CA VAL A 89 -3.83 -17.63 -23.13
C VAL A 89 -3.39 -17.57 -21.67
N MET A 90 -2.41 -18.39 -21.27
CA MET A 90 -1.87 -18.43 -19.92
C MET A 90 -1.44 -17.05 -19.38
N PRO A 91 -0.47 -16.34 -19.99
CA PRO A 91 0.03 -15.07 -19.46
C PRO A 91 -0.97 -13.91 -19.58
N ILE A 92 -1.90 -13.98 -20.54
CA ILE A 92 -2.82 -12.89 -20.85
C ILE A 92 -4.08 -12.96 -19.97
N PHE A 93 -4.59 -14.15 -19.71
CA PHE A 93 -5.89 -14.33 -19.06
C PHE A 93 -5.82 -15.26 -17.84
N VAL A 94 -5.32 -16.50 -18.00
CA VAL A 94 -5.43 -17.52 -16.95
C VAL A 94 -4.63 -17.14 -15.71
N ILE A 95 -3.36 -16.77 -15.87
CA ILE A 95 -2.48 -16.39 -14.77
C ILE A 95 -3.01 -15.12 -14.09
N PRO A 96 -3.29 -14.01 -14.80
CA PRO A 96 -3.88 -12.84 -14.19
C PRO A 96 -5.19 -13.13 -13.43
N LEU A 97 -6.12 -13.90 -14.01
CA LEU A 97 -7.42 -14.18 -13.40
C LEU A 97 -7.29 -15.00 -12.11
N ILE A 98 -6.58 -16.13 -12.18
CA ILE A 98 -6.44 -17.04 -11.04
C ILE A 98 -5.61 -16.39 -9.94
N SER A 99 -4.47 -15.77 -10.29
CA SER A 99 -3.64 -15.07 -9.30
C SER A 99 -4.40 -13.94 -8.63
N THR A 100 -5.16 -13.14 -9.38
CA THR A 100 -5.94 -12.04 -8.81
C THR A 100 -7.01 -12.55 -7.86
N THR A 101 -7.68 -13.65 -8.21
CA THR A 101 -8.70 -14.26 -7.36
C THR A 101 -8.10 -14.74 -6.04
N ILE A 102 -6.97 -15.45 -6.10
CA ILE A 102 -6.26 -15.95 -4.91
C ILE A 102 -5.79 -14.79 -4.03
N VAL A 103 -5.13 -13.79 -4.62
CA VAL A 103 -4.61 -12.61 -3.90
C VAL A 103 -5.76 -11.81 -3.30
N GLY A 104 -6.85 -11.60 -4.05
CA GLY A 104 -8.03 -10.88 -3.60
C GLY A 104 -8.67 -11.52 -2.38
N PHE A 105 -8.96 -12.83 -2.43
CA PHE A 105 -9.49 -13.55 -1.26
C PHE A 105 -8.52 -13.53 -0.08
N PHE A 106 -7.23 -13.72 -0.33
CA PHE A 106 -6.24 -13.67 0.74
C PHE A 106 -6.24 -12.29 1.43
N MET A 107 -6.29 -11.20 0.66
CA MET A 107 -6.33 -9.85 1.23
C MET A 107 -7.62 -9.58 2.00
N LEU A 108 -8.76 -10.14 1.59
CA LEU A 108 -10.03 -9.98 2.32
C LEU A 108 -10.01 -10.67 3.69
N TYR A 109 -9.40 -11.85 3.80
CA TYR A 109 -9.44 -12.61 5.06
C TYR A 109 -8.21 -12.38 5.93
N VAL A 110 -7.02 -12.30 5.34
CA VAL A 110 -5.74 -12.21 6.07
C VAL A 110 -5.20 -10.79 6.07
N GLY A 111 -5.45 -10.01 5.02
CA GLY A 111 -4.99 -8.63 4.92
C GLY A 111 -5.54 -7.73 6.03
N VAL A 112 -6.71 -8.05 6.58
CA VAL A 112 -7.34 -7.33 7.70
C VAL A 112 -6.43 -7.33 8.94
N TYR A 113 -5.77 -8.44 9.27
CA TYR A 113 -4.87 -8.50 10.42
C TYR A 113 -3.65 -7.58 10.26
N VAL A 114 -3.14 -7.43 9.04
CA VAL A 114 -2.09 -6.45 8.73
C VAL A 114 -2.63 -5.04 8.90
N GLY A 115 -3.88 -4.80 8.48
CA GLY A 115 -4.58 -3.52 8.68
C GLY A 115 -4.79 -3.17 10.15
N GLU A 116 -5.14 -4.14 10.99
CA GLU A 116 -5.28 -3.94 12.44
C GLU A 116 -3.95 -3.52 13.07
N PHE A 117 -2.84 -4.20 12.73
CA PHE A 117 -1.51 -3.83 13.21
C PHE A 117 -1.12 -2.40 12.79
N MET A 118 -1.34 -2.05 11.52
CA MET A 118 -1.08 -0.70 11.02
C MET A 118 -1.97 0.33 11.71
N GLY A 119 -3.23 -0.01 11.98
CA GLY A 119 -4.18 0.82 12.71
C GLY A 119 -3.76 1.08 14.16
N VAL A 120 -3.13 0.11 14.83
CA VAL A 120 -2.56 0.31 16.18
C VAL A 120 -1.45 1.37 16.13
N LEU A 121 -0.52 1.28 15.18
CA LEU A 121 0.56 2.27 15.01
C LEU A 121 0.00 3.67 14.73
N GLU A 122 -0.97 3.76 13.81
CA GLU A 122 -1.61 5.03 13.46
C GLU A 122 -2.38 5.63 14.64
N SER A 123 -3.12 4.82 15.40
CA SER A 123 -3.85 5.27 16.59
C SER A 123 -2.91 5.76 17.70
N GLY A 124 -1.74 5.12 17.84
CA GLY A 124 -0.69 5.55 18.77
C GLY A 124 -0.15 6.94 18.40
N LEU A 125 0.14 7.16 17.11
CA LEU A 125 0.57 8.47 16.60
C LEU A 125 -0.52 9.55 16.77
N LYS A 126 -1.78 9.23 16.47
CA LYS A 126 -2.92 10.15 16.69
C LYS A 126 -3.08 10.52 18.16
N SER A 127 -2.88 9.56 19.07
CA SER A 127 -2.91 9.82 20.52
C SER A 127 -1.76 10.75 20.94
N LEU A 128 -0.55 10.52 20.41
CA LEU A 128 0.59 11.41 20.65
C LEU A 128 0.37 12.82 20.08
N GLN A 129 -0.29 12.94 18.94
CA GLN A 129 -0.66 14.23 18.36
C GLN A 129 -1.69 14.97 19.22
N SER A 130 -2.76 14.32 19.67
CA SER A 130 -3.74 14.93 20.59
C SER A 130 -3.09 15.41 21.88
N ASN A 131 -2.16 14.63 22.43
CA ASN A 131 -1.38 15.05 23.59
C ASN A 131 -0.48 16.24 23.25
N SER A 132 0.13 16.25 22.06
CA SER A 132 1.01 17.34 21.62
C SER A 132 0.30 18.69 21.57
N GLU A 133 -0.98 18.71 21.18
CA GLU A 133 -1.81 19.91 21.17
C GLU A 133 -2.13 20.40 22.59
N THR A 134 -2.34 19.47 23.53
CA THR A 134 -2.60 19.78 24.94
C THR A 134 -1.36 20.36 25.65
N PHE A 135 -0.17 19.81 25.37
CA PHE A 135 1.10 20.24 26.00
C PHE A 135 1.83 21.36 25.23
N GLY A 136 1.24 21.89 24.16
CA GLY A 136 1.81 22.99 23.38
C GLY A 136 3.15 22.67 22.71
N VAL A 137 4.11 23.61 22.78
CA VAL A 137 5.39 23.51 22.04
C VAL A 137 6.19 22.26 22.43
N LEU A 138 6.25 21.92 23.73
CA LEU A 138 6.99 20.74 24.21
C LEU A 138 6.40 19.44 23.66
N GLY A 139 5.07 19.36 23.57
CA GLY A 139 4.38 18.22 22.99
C GLY A 139 4.69 18.04 21.51
N LYS A 140 4.73 19.14 20.74
CA LYS A 140 5.06 19.10 19.30
C LYS A 140 6.51 18.71 19.04
N ILE A 141 7.45 19.17 19.87
CA ILE A 141 8.86 18.75 19.80
C ILE A 141 8.98 17.25 20.07
N PHE A 142 8.29 16.75 21.11
CA PHE A 142 8.30 15.33 21.44
C PHE A 142 7.71 14.47 20.31
N LEU A 143 6.57 14.88 19.74
CA LEU A 143 5.97 14.22 18.58
C LEU A 143 6.95 14.17 17.39
N GLY A 144 7.63 15.29 17.10
CA GLY A 144 8.65 15.34 16.05
C GLY A 144 9.82 14.39 16.31
N LEU A 145 10.24 14.23 17.57
CA LEU A 145 11.31 13.30 17.95
C LEU A 145 10.88 11.83 17.77
N VAL A 146 9.63 11.50 18.13
CA VAL A 146 9.05 10.16 17.89
C VAL A 146 8.90 9.88 16.40
N LEU A 147 8.41 10.82 15.60
CA LEU A 147 8.30 10.64 14.15
C LEU A 147 9.68 10.49 13.50
N GLY A 148 10.65 11.33 13.90
CA GLY A 148 12.02 11.25 13.44
C GLY A 148 12.69 9.91 13.79
N SER A 149 12.43 9.38 14.99
CA SER A 149 12.94 8.06 15.39
C SER A 149 12.26 6.93 14.62
N MET A 150 10.94 6.98 14.43
CA MET A 150 10.23 5.96 13.63
C MET A 150 10.70 5.90 12.17
N ILE A 151 11.09 7.02 11.57
CA ILE A 151 11.68 7.06 10.23
C ILE A 151 13.02 6.30 10.18
N THR A 152 13.82 6.35 11.26
CA THR A 152 15.14 5.72 11.27
C THR A 152 15.15 4.30 11.86
N VAL A 153 14.17 3.92 12.68
CA VAL A 153 14.13 2.64 13.41
C VAL A 153 14.24 1.43 12.48
N ASP A 154 13.52 1.42 11.35
CA ASP A 154 13.51 0.28 10.44
C ASP A 154 14.06 0.58 9.03
N MET A 155 14.73 1.73 8.87
CA MET A 155 15.40 2.16 7.64
C MET A 155 14.51 2.04 6.37
N GLY A 156 13.19 2.22 6.50
CA GLY A 156 12.25 2.20 5.36
C GLY A 156 11.19 1.11 5.40
N GLY A 157 11.09 0.37 6.51
CA GLY A 157 10.08 -0.65 6.77
C GLY A 157 8.71 -0.09 7.23
N PRO A 158 7.89 -0.90 7.93
CA PRO A 158 6.54 -0.52 8.36
C PRO A 158 6.47 0.76 9.22
N PHE A 159 7.36 0.93 10.20
CA PHE A 159 7.38 2.09 11.10
C PHE A 159 7.72 3.38 10.37
N ASN A 160 8.73 3.35 9.48
CA ASN A 160 9.07 4.50 8.64
C ASN A 160 7.89 4.90 7.75
N LYS A 161 7.23 3.93 7.11
CA LYS A 161 6.13 4.22 6.18
C LYS A 161 4.88 4.74 6.87
N VAL A 162 4.58 4.27 8.08
CA VAL A 162 3.50 4.84 8.90
C VAL A 162 3.85 6.27 9.32
N ALA A 163 5.07 6.53 9.80
CA ALA A 163 5.49 7.89 10.19
C ALA A 163 5.52 8.86 9.01
N PHE A 164 5.96 8.42 7.83
CA PHE A 164 5.94 9.21 6.60
C PHE A 164 4.52 9.56 6.18
N LEU A 165 3.62 8.58 6.12
CA LEU A 165 2.21 8.80 5.75
C LEU A 165 1.49 9.68 6.78
N PHE A 166 1.78 9.51 8.06
CA PHE A 166 1.28 10.40 9.11
C PHE A 166 1.77 11.85 8.92
N GLY A 167 3.06 12.04 8.63
CA GLY A 167 3.65 13.37 8.44
C GLY A 167 3.17 14.11 7.19
N VAL A 168 2.82 13.39 6.12
CA VAL A 168 2.34 13.99 4.86
C VAL A 168 0.83 14.16 4.77
N GLY A 169 0.08 13.80 5.82
CA GLY A 169 -1.33 14.15 5.94
C GLY A 169 -2.32 12.99 5.87
N LEU A 170 -2.04 11.89 6.58
CA LEU A 170 -3.13 11.23 7.31
C LEU A 170 -3.74 12.18 8.36
#